data_AF-A0A969NK44-F1
#
_entry.id   AF-A0A969NK44-F1
#
_cell.length_a   1.000
_cell.length_b   1.000
_cell.length_c   1.000
_cell.angle_alpha   90.00
_cell.angle_beta   90.00
_cell.angle_gamma   90.00
#
_symmetry.space_group_name_H-M   'P 1'
#
loop_
_entity.id
_entity.type
_entity.pdbx_description
1 polymer ?
#
loop_
_entity_poly.entity_id
_entity_poly.type
_entity_poly.pdbx_seq_one_letter_code
_entity_poly.pdbx_strand_id
1 'polypeptide(L)' 'MGGFQVDLGRKGKTLLSNEELFLTNKIKINGYSIYYHPEIIVEHHIVRSRLNQKWFTKRLYWQGISDTMFTL' A
#
# COMPACT_ATOMS: atom_id res chain seq x y z
N MET A 1 -16.36 -5.89 4.72
CA MET A 1 -14.95 -5.46 4.90
C MET A 1 -14.72 -4.50 6.07
N GLY A 2 -15.64 -3.60 6.44
CA GLY A 2 -15.41 -2.66 7.55
C GLY A 2 -14.48 -1.48 7.21
N GLY A 3 -14.23 -1.23 5.92
CA GLY A 3 -13.40 -0.12 5.45
C GLY A 3 -11.89 -0.37 5.52
N PHE A 4 -11.12 0.71 5.34
CA PHE A 4 -9.66 0.71 5.49
C PHE A 4 -9.27 0.75 6.98
N GLN A 5 -8.14 0.13 7.32
CA GLN A 5 -7.58 0.17 8.67
C GLN A 5 -6.99 1.56 8.94
N VAL A 6 -7.59 2.29 9.87
CA VAL A 6 -7.20 3.67 10.23
C VAL A 6 -5.82 3.78 10.91
N ASP A 7 -5.28 2.64 11.35
CA ASP A 7 -3.93 2.55 11.91
C ASP A 7 -2.84 2.43 10.86
N LEU A 8 -3.19 2.03 9.65
CA LEU A 8 -2.31 2.00 8.50
C LEU A 8 -2.41 3.30 7.69
N GLY A 9 -1.43 3.51 6.82
CA GLY A 9 -1.44 4.63 5.89
C GLY A 9 -0.74 5.89 6.31
N ARG A 10 -0.70 6.85 5.37
CA ARG A 10 0.10 8.07 5.55
C ARG A 10 -0.43 8.89 6.72
N LYS A 11 0.42 9.09 7.72
CA LYS A 11 0.16 9.93 8.89
C LYS A 11 1.18 11.06 8.94
N GLY A 12 0.74 12.28 8.66
CA GLY A 12 1.63 13.45 8.58
C GLY A 12 2.74 13.24 7.54
N LYS A 13 3.99 13.19 8.00
CA LYS A 13 5.18 13.07 7.14
C LYS A 13 5.69 11.63 6.97
N THR A 14 5.00 10.64 7.53
CA THR A 14 5.39 9.22 7.39
C THR A 14 5.10 8.71 5.99
N LEU A 15 5.82 7.66 5.59
CA LEU A 15 5.48 6.87 4.39
C LEU A 15 4.84 5.53 4.79
N LEU A 16 4.19 5.49 5.95
CA LEU A 16 3.37 4.35 6.36
C LEU A 16 2.30 4.10 5.28
N SER A 17 2.10 2.83 4.93
CA SER A 17 1.27 2.39 3.81
C SER A 17 0.57 1.06 4.15
N ASN A 18 0.08 0.34 3.13
CA ASN A 18 -0.51 -1.00 3.16
C ASN A 18 -1.99 -1.08 3.58
N GLU A 19 -2.73 0.03 3.62
CA GLU A 19 -4.17 0.05 3.86
C GLU A 19 -4.93 -0.81 2.83
N GLU A 20 -4.57 -0.67 1.56
CA GLU A 20 -5.10 -1.45 0.43
C GLU A 20 -4.71 -2.93 0.54
N LEU A 21 -3.45 -3.22 0.88
CA LEU A 21 -2.97 -4.59 1.01
C LEU A 21 -3.70 -5.33 2.14
N PHE A 22 -3.90 -4.67 3.28
CA PHE A 22 -4.70 -5.21 4.38
C PHE A 22 -6.14 -5.51 3.93
N LEU A 23 -6.79 -4.56 3.26
CA LEU A 23 -8.14 -4.74 2.73
C LEU A 23 -8.20 -5.90 1.72
N THR A 24 -7.22 -5.99 0.83
CA THR A 24 -7.11 -7.05 -0.19
C THR A 24 -6.92 -8.42 0.45
N ASN A 25 -6.12 -8.53 1.51
CA ASN A 25 -5.98 -9.77 2.28
C ASN A 25 -7.30 -10.14 2.97
N LYS A 26 -8.00 -9.16 3.53
CA LYS A 26 -9.33 -9.37 4.12
C LYS A 26 -10.33 -9.85 3.08
N ILE A 27 -10.31 -9.29 1.87
CA ILE A 27 -11.13 -9.74 0.73
C ILE A 27 -10.88 -11.23 0.47
N LYS A 28 -9.61 -11.65 0.35
CA LYS A 28 -9.23 -13.06 0.14
C LYS A 28 -9.70 -13.98 1.27
N ILE A 29 -9.42 -13.62 2.53
CA ILE A 29 -9.75 -14.46 3.70
C ILE A 29 -11.27 -14.64 3.86
N ASN A 30 -12.07 -13.67 3.42
CA ASN A 30 -13.53 -13.77 3.44
C ASN A 30 -14.10 -14.53 2.22
N GLY A 31 -13.26 -15.21 1.43
CA GLY A 31 -13.69 -16.06 0.32
C GLY A 31 -14.04 -15.34 -0.98
N TYR A 32 -13.74 -14.03 -1.08
CA TYR A 32 -13.96 -13.27 -2.31
C TYR A 32 -12.78 -13.42 -3.26
N SER A 33 -13.07 -13.25 -4.55
CA SER A 33 -12.06 -13.26 -5.61
C SER A 33 -11.52 -11.86 -5.92
N ILE A 34 -10.28 -11.80 -6.37
CA ILE A 34 -9.62 -10.59 -6.88
C ILE A 34 -9.12 -10.90 -8.28
N TYR A 35 -9.39 -10.01 -9.22
CA TYR A 35 -9.11 -10.21 -10.64
C TYR A 35 -8.17 -9.14 -11.17
N TYR A 36 -7.26 -9.55 -12.05
CA TYR A 36 -6.48 -8.67 -12.90
C TYR A 36 -7.11 -8.65 -14.29
N HIS A 37 -7.30 -7.47 -14.87
CA HIS A 37 -7.83 -7.31 -16.22
C HIS A 37 -6.85 -6.49 -17.08
N PRO A 38 -6.17 -7.09 -18.06
CA PRO A 38 -5.09 -6.42 -18.80
C PRO A 38 -5.58 -5.24 -19.65
N GLU A 39 -6.86 -5.21 -20.02
CA GLU A 39 -7.44 -4.10 -20.80
C GLU A 39 -7.84 -2.89 -19.94
N ILE A 40 -7.84 -3.01 -18.60
CA ILE A 40 -8.10 -1.88 -17.71
C ILE A 40 -6.77 -1.16 -17.44
N ILE A 41 -6.56 -0.07 -18.18
CA ILE A 41 -5.31 0.71 -18.14
C ILE A 41 -5.50 1.95 -17.26
N VAL A 42 -4.53 2.21 -16.36
CA VAL A 42 -4.50 3.40 -15.51
C VAL A 42 -3.13 4.06 -15.61
N GLU A 43 -3.12 5.37 -15.83
CA GLU A 43 -1.90 6.17 -15.77
C GLU A 43 -1.63 6.65 -14.35
N HIS A 44 -0.44 6.36 -13.82
CA HIS A 44 -0.04 6.77 -12.48
C HIS A 44 1.02 7.89 -12.54
N HIS A 45 0.63 9.08 -12.11
CA HIS A 45 1.54 10.22 -12.07
C HIS A 45 2.53 10.11 -10.89
N ILE A 46 3.82 9.96 -11.20
CA ILE A 46 4.90 9.97 -10.20
C ILE A 46 5.61 11.32 -10.24
N VAL A 47 5.42 12.12 -9.19
CA VAL A 47 6.07 13.43 -9.08
C VAL A 47 7.60 13.30 -9.04
N ARG A 48 8.29 14.25 -9.68
CA ARG A 48 9.76 14.26 -9.84
C ARG A 48 10.54 14.09 -8.52
N SER A 49 10.02 14.59 -7.40
CA SER A 49 10.66 14.46 -6.09
C SER A 49 10.76 13.01 -5.58
N ARG A 50 10.05 12.07 -6.21
CA ARG A 50 10.10 10.63 -5.91
C ARG A 50 11.07 9.84 -6.80
N LEU A 51 11.60 10.47 -7.84
CA LEU A 51 12.47 9.84 -8.85
C LEU A 51 13.95 9.97 -8.49
N ASN A 52 14.30 9.66 -7.23
CA ASN A 52 15.69 9.67 -6.78
C ASN A 52 15.92 8.60 -5.71
N GLN A 53 17.16 8.13 -5.62
CA GLN A 53 17.55 7.03 -4.73
C GLN A 53 17.21 7.31 -3.26
N LYS A 54 17.40 8.55 -2.78
CA LYS A 54 17.06 8.94 -1.40
C LYS A 54 15.58 8.72 -1.10
N TRP A 55 14.69 9.04 -2.04
CA TRP A 55 13.26 8.77 -1.88
C TRP A 55 12.99 7.27 -1.85
N PHE A 56 13.57 6.48 -2.76
CA PHE A 56 13.38 5.03 -2.78
C PHE A 56 13.86 4.35 -1.50
N THR A 57 15.06 4.67 -1.00
CA THR A 57 15.57 4.12 0.27
C THR A 57 14.66 4.49 1.44
N LYS A 58 14.22 5.75 1.52
CA LYS A 58 13.26 6.16 2.55
C LYS A 58 11.94 5.40 2.42
N ARG A 59 11.43 5.21 1.19
CA ARG A 59 10.20 4.46 0.94
C ARG A 59 10.36 3.01 1.37
N LEU A 60 11.44 2.32 1.01
CA LEU A 60 11.68 0.92 1.37
C LEU A 60 11.80 0.72 2.88
N TYR A 61 12.50 1.62 3.59
CA TYR A 61 12.54 1.59 5.05
C TYR A 61 11.12 1.64 5.66
N TRP A 62 10.30 2.56 5.18
CA TRP A 62 8.89 2.64 5.61
C TRP A 62 8.03 1.47 5.10
N GLN A 63 8.44 0.75 4.05
CA GLN A 63 7.73 -0.44 3.59
C GLN A 63 7.89 -1.52 4.64
N GLY A 64 9.13 -1.75 5.10
CA GLY A 64 9.39 -2.68 6.20
C GLY A 64 8.58 -2.36 7.46
N ILE A 65 8.53 -1.09 7.89
CA ILE A 65 7.67 -0.67 9.02
C ILE A 65 6.19 -0.96 8.74
N SER A 66 5.72 -0.72 7.52
CA SER A 66 4.31 -0.98 7.17
C SER A 66 4.01 -2.48 7.22
N ASP A 67 4.94 -3.31 6.76
CA ASP A 67 4.76 -4.77 6.71
C ASP A 67 4.65 -5.37 8.12
N THR A 68 5.36 -4.85 9.13
CA THR A 68 5.24 -5.33 10.52
C THR A 68 3.89 -5.02 11.16
N MET A 69 3.09 -4.09 10.61
CA MET A 69 1.84 -3.64 11.24
C MET A 69 0.65 -4.59 11.04
N PHE A 70 0.76 -5.55 10.14
CA PHE A 70 -0.26 -6.60 9.92
C PHE A 70 0.36 -7.95 9.56
N THR A 71 1.66 -8.12 9.85
CA THR A 71 2.39 -9.38 9.70
C THR A 71 2.97 -9.80 11.06
N LEU A 72 2.14 -10.50 11.84
CA LEU A 72 2.41 -11.64 12.72
C LEU A 72 1.06 -12.24 13.11
#